data_AF-A0A1G3GPF9-F1
#
_entry.id   AF-A0A1G3GPF9-F1
#
_cell.length_a   1.000
_cell.length_b   1.000
_cell.length_c   1.000
_cell.angle_alpha   90.00
_cell.angle_beta   90.00
_cell.angle_gamma   90.00
#
_symmetry.space_group_name_H-M   'P 1'
#
loop_
_entity.id
_entity.type
_entity.pdbx_description
1 polymer ?
#
loop_
_entity_poly.entity_id
_entity_poly.type
_entity_poly.pdbx_seq_one_letter_code
_entity_poly.pdbx_strand_id
1 'polypeptide(L)'
;MMLLSIAKKTRTLLMGVTSSVAGASEVALGMLLSIVSSRLVPCVPAKDRARDSLIVCPSPLLDQQIVNPAFRGHYVISFVNSACLSPTFQTLKPERMFLIDPAFFQDHPAGDEVMNSGVERTLARIAVATDWPMSLMIPWHYRHSAIVKWIQANPNIRIVGLPVCNARSHNKFFKKLGLRLGVVNPVYQNVLIAAVFYSLKAGHTRTLIWGGHHNWLAEVAVDGHNQVLHSVRHSGEQHVGVPLVDMDGSPRLYHTYLRQLATVFEQYHVIRDYTRGTGQVVLNATAESFIDAFERIDSISLFSPKRDDDDHKQSL
;
A
#
# COMPACT_ATOMS: atom_id res chain seq x y z
N MET A 1 25.76 -45.92 -16.93
CA MET A 1 25.58 -44.44 -16.88
C MET A 1 24.30 -43.92 -17.52
N MET A 2 23.70 -44.58 -18.53
CA MET A 2 22.52 -44.06 -19.25
C MET A 2 21.20 -44.15 -18.45
N LEU A 3 20.99 -45.22 -17.67
CA LEU A 3 19.77 -45.43 -16.85
C LEU A 3 19.62 -44.44 -15.68
N LEU A 4 20.73 -44.05 -15.05
CA LEU A 4 20.77 -43.05 -13.97
C LEU A 4 20.42 -41.63 -14.46
N SER A 5 20.73 -41.32 -15.73
CA SER A 5 20.41 -40.03 -16.37
C SER A 5 18.92 -39.91 -16.69
N ILE A 6 18.30 -40.99 -17.17
CA ILE A 6 16.86 -41.05 -17.47
C ILE A 6 16.03 -40.98 -16.18
N ALA A 7 16.46 -41.66 -15.11
CA ALA A 7 15.81 -41.62 -13.80
C ALA A 7 15.88 -40.23 -13.14
N LYS A 8 17.01 -39.51 -13.28
CA LYS A 8 17.11 -38.11 -12.82
C LYS A 8 16.20 -37.19 -13.63
N LYS A 9 16.19 -37.29 -14.97
CA LYS A 9 15.31 -36.46 -15.82
C LYS A 9 13.83 -36.68 -15.53
N THR A 10 13.39 -37.93 -15.37
CA THR A 10 12.00 -38.27 -15.04
C THR A 10 11.61 -37.81 -13.64
N ARG A 11 12.49 -37.93 -12.65
CA ARG A 11 12.25 -37.39 -11.29
C ARG A 11 12.14 -35.86 -11.28
N THR A 12 12.98 -35.16 -12.03
CA THR A 12 12.89 -33.69 -12.18
C THR A 12 11.62 -33.28 -12.94
N LEU A 13 11.21 -34.03 -13.97
CA LEU A 13 9.95 -33.79 -14.69
C LEU A 13 8.73 -34.03 -13.79
N LEU A 14 8.70 -35.13 -13.03
CA LEU A 14 7.63 -35.43 -12.08
C LEU A 14 7.57 -34.38 -10.95
N MET A 15 8.70 -33.97 -10.39
CA MET A 15 8.74 -32.91 -9.38
C MET A 15 8.32 -31.53 -9.94
N GLY A 16 8.64 -31.25 -11.21
CA GLY A 16 8.16 -30.07 -11.94
C GLY A 16 6.66 -30.10 -12.22
N VAL A 17 6.10 -31.28 -12.51
CA VAL A 17 4.66 -31.48 -12.72
C VAL A 17 3.90 -31.41 -11.39
N THR A 18 4.40 -32.03 -10.32
CA THR A 18 3.75 -31.98 -8.99
C THR A 18 3.77 -30.57 -8.39
N SER A 19 4.85 -29.80 -8.60
CA SER A 19 4.89 -28.39 -8.17
C SER A 19 4.00 -27.48 -9.03
N SER A 20 3.87 -27.74 -10.33
CA SER A 20 2.91 -27.03 -11.19
C SER A 20 1.45 -27.33 -10.83
N VAL A 21 1.11 -28.59 -10.51
CA VAL A 21 -0.25 -28.99 -10.13
C VAL A 21 -0.61 -28.43 -8.74
N ALA A 22 0.33 -28.45 -7.78
CA ALA A 22 0.14 -27.79 -6.49
C ALA A 22 -0.07 -26.28 -6.66
N GLY A 23 0.79 -25.60 -7.43
CA GLY A 23 0.63 -24.18 -7.73
C GLY A 23 -0.66 -23.83 -8.48
N ALA A 24 -1.14 -24.71 -9.38
CA ALA A 24 -2.41 -24.54 -10.07
C ALA A 24 -3.62 -24.71 -9.13
N SER A 25 -3.55 -25.65 -8.17
CA SER A 25 -4.60 -25.88 -7.18
C SER A 25 -4.72 -24.75 -6.14
N GLU A 26 -3.59 -24.21 -5.67
CA GLU A 26 -3.57 -23.03 -4.79
C GLU A 26 -4.11 -21.79 -5.49
N VAL A 27 -3.78 -21.63 -6.77
CA VAL A 27 -4.33 -20.55 -7.60
C VAL A 27 -5.84 -20.77 -7.80
N ALA A 28 -6.30 -21.97 -8.12
CA ALA A 28 -7.72 -22.25 -8.30
C ALA A 28 -8.54 -22.02 -7.02
N LEU A 29 -8.01 -22.43 -5.87
CA LEU A 29 -8.64 -22.19 -4.57
C LEU A 29 -8.62 -20.70 -4.19
N GLY A 30 -7.49 -20.03 -4.37
CA GLY A 30 -7.39 -18.57 -4.21
C GLY A 30 -8.33 -17.84 -5.17
N MET A 31 -8.51 -18.38 -6.38
CA MET A 31 -9.43 -17.84 -7.37
C MET A 31 -10.88 -17.96 -6.91
N LEU A 32 -11.28 -19.14 -6.43
CA LEU A 32 -12.62 -19.38 -5.94
C LEU A 32 -12.95 -18.49 -4.71
N LEU A 33 -12.04 -18.43 -3.74
CA LEU A 33 -12.18 -17.60 -2.53
C LEU A 33 -12.24 -16.10 -2.86
N SER A 34 -11.49 -15.68 -3.88
CA SER A 34 -11.49 -14.29 -4.31
C SER A 34 -12.68 -13.92 -5.19
N ILE A 35 -13.21 -14.82 -6.02
CA ILE A 35 -14.48 -14.59 -6.74
C ILE A 35 -15.63 -14.43 -5.72
N VAL A 36 -15.65 -15.26 -4.68
CA VAL A 36 -16.64 -15.15 -3.61
C VAL A 36 -16.46 -13.85 -2.83
N SER A 37 -15.23 -13.46 -2.46
CA SER A 37 -14.99 -12.24 -1.68
C SER A 37 -15.07 -10.94 -2.50
N SER A 38 -14.67 -10.92 -3.77
CA SER A 38 -14.74 -9.74 -4.64
C SER A 38 -16.18 -9.32 -4.97
N ARG A 39 -17.12 -10.28 -4.98
CA ARG A 39 -18.58 -10.00 -5.05
C ARG A 39 -19.15 -9.42 -3.75
N LEU A 40 -18.42 -9.53 -2.64
CA LEU A 40 -18.83 -9.09 -1.30
C LEU A 40 -18.19 -7.76 -0.88
N VAL A 41 -17.19 -7.27 -1.62
CA VAL A 41 -16.59 -5.95 -1.35
C VAL A 41 -17.38 -4.93 -2.14
N PRO A 42 -17.94 -3.89 -1.48
CA PRO A 42 -18.56 -2.79 -2.18
C PRO A 42 -17.55 -2.23 -3.19
N CYS A 43 -17.83 -2.42 -4.48
CA CYS A 43 -17.23 -1.61 -5.52
C CYS A 43 -17.42 -0.16 -5.09
N VAL A 44 -16.32 0.60 -5.14
CA VAL A 44 -16.33 2.04 -4.93
C VAL A 44 -17.54 2.66 -5.66
N PRO A 45 -18.27 3.60 -5.03
CA PRO A 45 -19.41 4.25 -5.66
C PRO A 45 -19.06 4.75 -7.06
N ALA A 46 -19.93 4.50 -8.06
CA ALA A 46 -19.66 4.88 -9.46
C ALA A 46 -19.30 6.37 -9.64
N LYS A 47 -19.81 7.25 -8.77
CA LYS A 47 -19.50 8.69 -8.73
C LYS A 47 -18.02 9.01 -8.55
N ASP A 48 -17.25 8.13 -7.92
CA ASP A 48 -15.82 8.37 -7.67
C ASP A 48 -14.97 8.14 -8.93
N ARG A 49 -15.49 7.41 -9.93
CA ARG A 49 -14.76 7.08 -11.17
C ARG A 49 -14.44 8.28 -12.05
N ALA A 50 -15.21 9.36 -11.92
CA ALA A 50 -15.02 10.59 -12.69
C ALA A 50 -13.87 11.47 -12.15
N ARG A 51 -13.44 11.25 -10.90
CA ARG A 51 -12.36 11.99 -10.26
C ARG A 51 -11.06 11.19 -10.33
N ASP A 52 -9.95 11.91 -10.39
CA ASP A 52 -8.62 11.31 -10.23
C ASP A 52 -8.44 10.83 -8.79
N SER A 53 -7.53 9.90 -8.55
CA SER A 53 -7.19 9.46 -7.18
C SER A 53 -5.91 10.13 -6.72
N LEU A 54 -5.89 10.69 -5.51
CA LEU A 54 -4.69 11.19 -4.85
C LEU A 54 -4.41 10.39 -3.58
N ILE A 55 -3.25 9.74 -3.51
CA ILE A 55 -2.81 8.97 -2.35
C ILE A 55 -1.71 9.76 -1.64
N VAL A 56 -1.97 10.09 -0.37
CA VAL A 56 -1.10 10.88 0.49
C VAL A 56 -0.42 9.96 1.50
N CYS A 57 0.90 9.89 1.40
CA CYS A 57 1.77 9.14 2.31
C CYS A 57 2.31 10.02 3.43
N PRO A 58 2.71 9.43 4.57
CA PRO A 58 3.41 10.15 5.63
C PRO A 58 4.70 10.77 5.06
N SER A 59 4.85 12.08 5.20
CA SER A 59 6.00 12.83 4.70
C SER A 59 6.22 14.06 5.58
N PRO A 60 7.47 14.41 5.92
CA PRO A 60 7.77 15.64 6.65
C PRO A 60 7.38 16.90 5.86
N LEU A 61 7.25 16.79 4.53
CA LEU A 61 6.85 17.89 3.65
C LEU A 61 5.33 18.08 3.55
N LEU A 62 4.54 17.23 4.23
CA LEU A 62 3.07 17.23 4.12
C LEU A 62 2.47 18.54 4.60
N ASP A 63 3.08 19.13 5.62
CA ASP A 63 2.61 20.38 6.21
C ASP A 63 3.03 21.61 5.39
N GLN A 64 4.02 21.47 4.52
CA GLN A 64 4.62 22.59 3.78
C GLN A 64 4.06 22.78 2.37
N GLN A 65 3.48 21.74 1.77
CA GLN A 65 3.16 21.72 0.34
C GLN A 65 1.66 21.64 0.01
N ILE A 66 0.79 21.29 0.97
CA ILE A 66 -0.61 20.98 0.68
C ILE A 66 -1.60 21.81 1.51
N VAL A 67 -2.05 22.94 0.97
CA VAL A 67 -3.22 23.69 1.48
C VAL A 67 -4.04 24.31 0.34
N ASN A 68 -4.38 23.53 -0.69
CA ASN A 68 -5.35 23.99 -1.70
C ASN A 68 -6.69 23.22 -1.54
N PRO A 69 -7.72 23.81 -0.93
CA PRO A 69 -9.00 23.13 -0.72
C PRO A 69 -9.69 22.66 -2.02
N ALA A 70 -9.36 23.25 -3.18
CA ALA A 70 -9.92 22.85 -4.48
C ALA A 70 -9.62 21.39 -4.85
N PHE A 71 -8.59 20.77 -4.24
CA PHE A 71 -8.26 19.36 -4.43
C PHE A 71 -9.43 18.40 -4.19
N ARG A 72 -10.35 18.72 -3.26
CA ARG A 72 -11.51 17.85 -2.97
C ARG A 72 -12.48 17.69 -4.15
N GLY A 73 -12.58 18.71 -5.00
CA GLY A 73 -13.44 18.67 -6.18
C GLY A 73 -12.86 17.80 -7.30
N HIS A 74 -11.53 17.79 -7.43
CA HIS A 74 -10.83 17.11 -8.52
C HIS A 74 -10.41 15.68 -8.18
N TYR A 75 -10.11 15.39 -6.91
CA TYR A 75 -9.55 14.12 -6.49
C TYR A 75 -10.39 13.41 -5.45
N VAL A 76 -10.39 12.09 -5.51
CA VAL A 76 -10.66 11.25 -4.35
C VAL A 76 -9.39 11.13 -3.54
N ILE A 77 -9.39 11.70 -2.34
CA ILE A 77 -8.21 11.77 -1.49
C ILE A 77 -8.17 10.55 -0.56
N SER A 78 -7.04 9.83 -0.59
CA SER A 78 -6.75 8.69 0.26
C SER A 78 -5.52 8.97 1.11
N PHE A 79 -5.59 8.71 2.41
CA PHE A 79 -4.43 8.76 3.31
C PHE A 79 -4.00 7.33 3.66
N VAL A 80 -2.71 7.15 3.98
CA VAL A 80 -2.16 5.85 4.38
C VAL A 80 -1.33 5.96 5.66
N ASN A 81 -1.38 4.92 6.51
CA ASN A 81 -0.62 4.83 7.77
C ASN A 81 -0.68 6.12 8.63
N SER A 82 0.46 6.69 9.02
CA SER A 82 0.53 7.85 9.90
C SER A 82 0.32 9.20 9.19
N ALA A 83 -0.10 9.23 7.92
CA ALA A 83 -0.33 10.49 7.19
C ALA A 83 -1.38 11.37 7.87
N CYS A 84 -2.32 10.76 8.61
CA CYS A 84 -3.37 11.49 9.34
C CYS A 84 -2.83 12.29 10.54
N LEU A 85 -1.58 12.06 10.96
CA LEU A 85 -0.95 12.82 12.04
C LEU A 85 -0.64 14.27 11.62
N SER A 86 -0.54 14.54 10.33
CA SER A 86 -0.39 15.90 9.81
C SER A 86 -1.64 16.75 10.09
N PRO A 87 -1.50 18.05 10.38
CA PRO A 87 -2.60 19.00 10.38
C PRO A 87 -3.43 19.00 9.09
N THR A 88 -2.82 18.67 7.94
CA THR A 88 -3.51 18.59 6.65
C THR A 88 -4.63 17.55 6.62
N PHE A 89 -4.63 16.58 7.54
CA PHE A 89 -5.70 15.58 7.65
C PHE A 89 -7.09 16.21 7.79
N GLN A 90 -7.25 17.19 8.69
CA GLN A 90 -8.53 17.87 8.91
C GLN A 90 -8.83 18.91 7.83
N THR A 91 -7.80 19.41 7.14
CA THR A 91 -7.94 20.36 6.03
C THR A 91 -8.28 19.68 4.71
N LEU A 92 -7.78 18.48 4.44
CA LEU A 92 -8.07 17.73 3.21
C LEU A 92 -9.28 16.83 3.38
N LYS A 93 -9.58 16.38 4.60
CA LYS A 93 -10.71 15.48 4.90
C LYS A 93 -10.74 14.28 3.95
N PRO A 94 -9.72 13.40 3.97
CA PRO A 94 -9.64 12.28 3.06
C PRO A 94 -10.90 11.42 3.10
N GLU A 95 -11.33 10.98 1.93
CA GLU A 95 -12.50 10.10 1.77
C GLU A 95 -12.15 8.65 2.11
N ARG A 96 -10.87 8.29 2.05
CA ARG A 96 -10.37 6.94 2.32
C ARG A 96 -9.13 6.99 3.21
N MET A 97 -9.06 6.07 4.17
CA MET A 97 -7.90 5.84 5.02
C MET A 97 -7.47 4.38 4.90
N PHE A 98 -6.22 4.10 4.54
CA PHE A 98 -5.73 2.72 4.45
C PHE A 98 -4.82 2.38 5.63
N LEU A 99 -5.16 1.28 6.32
CA LEU A 99 -4.30 0.62 7.31
C LEU A 99 -4.20 -0.86 6.95
N ILE A 100 -2.99 -1.35 6.69
CA ILE A 100 -2.75 -2.75 6.24
C ILE A 100 -1.87 -3.52 7.22
N ASP A 101 -0.95 -2.83 7.89
CA ASP A 101 0.01 -3.47 8.80
C ASP A 101 -0.73 -4.14 9.98
N PRO A 102 -0.47 -5.43 10.26
CA PRO A 102 -0.97 -6.13 11.44
C PRO A 102 -0.77 -5.37 12.76
N ALA A 103 0.29 -4.56 12.88
CA ALA A 103 0.57 -3.79 14.09
C ALA A 103 -0.58 -2.85 14.50
N PHE A 104 -1.39 -2.35 13.55
CA PHE A 104 -2.57 -1.52 13.86
C PHE A 104 -3.74 -2.29 14.46
N PHE A 105 -3.68 -3.62 14.47
CA PHE A 105 -4.81 -4.50 14.83
C PHE A 105 -4.51 -5.44 15.99
N GLN A 106 -3.34 -5.31 16.61
CA GLN A 106 -2.96 -6.06 17.80
C GLN A 106 -3.58 -5.42 19.05
N ASP A 107 -3.79 -6.23 20.08
CA ASP A 107 -4.23 -5.72 21.38
C ASP A 107 -3.07 -4.96 22.02
N HIS A 108 -3.22 -3.64 22.12
CA HIS A 108 -2.26 -2.79 22.81
C HIS A 108 -2.59 -2.82 24.32
N PRO A 109 -1.65 -3.19 25.21
CA PRO A 109 -1.90 -3.18 26.64
C PRO A 109 -2.26 -1.74 27.09
N ALA A 110 -3.29 -1.61 27.92
CA ALA A 110 -3.71 -0.32 28.46
C ALA A 110 -2.63 0.22 29.43
N GLY A 111 -2.01 1.36 29.10
CA GLY A 111 -1.04 2.05 29.97
C GLY A 111 -0.46 3.32 29.32
N ASP A 112 0.00 4.26 30.15
CA ASP A 112 0.44 5.60 29.71
C ASP A 112 1.71 5.59 28.82
N GLU A 113 2.56 4.57 28.91
CA GLU A 113 3.75 4.44 28.05
C GLU A 113 3.42 3.99 26.61
N VAL A 114 2.32 3.25 26.45
CA VAL A 114 1.90 2.62 25.18
C VAL A 114 1.38 3.69 24.22
N MET A 115 0.72 4.73 24.77
CA MET A 115 0.17 5.90 24.07
C MET A 115 1.21 6.77 23.33
N ASN A 116 2.51 6.47 23.46
CA ASN A 116 3.61 7.12 22.77
C ASN A 116 3.99 6.45 21.42
N SER A 117 3.39 5.30 21.07
CA SER A 117 3.68 4.63 19.80
C SER A 117 3.10 5.41 18.60
N GLY A 118 3.76 5.34 17.44
CA GLY A 118 3.23 5.92 16.19
C GLY A 118 1.90 5.30 15.75
N VAL A 119 1.66 4.04 16.12
CA VAL A 119 0.45 3.28 15.81
C VAL A 119 -0.75 3.83 16.57
N GLU A 120 -0.65 3.98 17.89
CA GLU A 120 -1.77 4.44 18.71
C GLU A 120 -2.14 5.88 18.43
N ARG A 121 -1.15 6.77 18.25
CA ARG A 121 -1.41 8.14 17.82
C ARG A 121 -2.18 8.18 16.51
N THR A 122 -1.85 7.30 15.56
CA THR A 122 -2.56 7.18 14.27
C THR A 122 -4.01 6.73 14.49
N LEU A 123 -4.23 5.67 15.27
CA LEU A 123 -5.56 5.14 15.56
C LEU A 123 -6.44 6.15 16.30
N ALA A 124 -5.89 6.83 17.31
CA ALA A 124 -6.57 7.89 18.06
C ALA A 124 -6.92 9.09 17.19
N ARG A 125 -5.99 9.51 16.31
CA ARG A 125 -6.23 10.62 15.40
C ARG A 125 -7.37 10.32 14.43
N ILE A 126 -7.43 9.10 13.89
CA ILE A 126 -8.53 8.63 13.04
C ILE A 126 -9.85 8.64 13.81
N ALA A 127 -9.90 8.01 14.98
CA ALA A 127 -11.14 7.86 15.74
C ALA A 127 -11.71 9.20 16.23
N VAL A 128 -10.86 10.11 16.71
CA VAL A 128 -11.29 11.33 17.40
C VAL A 128 -11.42 12.53 16.46
N ALA A 129 -10.51 12.70 15.49
CA ALA A 129 -10.47 13.93 14.68
C ALA A 129 -11.30 13.88 13.39
N THR A 130 -11.85 12.71 13.03
CA THR A 130 -12.68 12.56 11.83
C THR A 130 -14.13 13.00 12.09
N ASP A 131 -14.51 14.14 11.53
CA ASP A 131 -15.86 14.71 11.57
C ASP A 131 -16.62 14.65 10.23
N TRP A 132 -16.06 13.94 9.23
CA TRP A 132 -16.59 13.84 7.88
C TRP A 132 -16.69 12.37 7.44
N PRO A 133 -17.57 12.04 6.47
CA PRO A 133 -17.68 10.68 5.96
C PRO A 133 -16.34 10.17 5.40
N MET A 134 -15.81 9.11 6.02
CA MET A 134 -14.54 8.51 5.63
C MET A 134 -14.63 6.98 5.63
N SER A 135 -14.07 6.34 4.60
CA SER A 135 -13.97 4.89 4.54
C SER A 135 -12.61 4.43 5.08
N LEU A 136 -12.61 3.67 6.17
CA LEU A 136 -11.41 3.01 6.70
C LEU A 136 -11.23 1.65 6.03
N MET A 137 -10.22 1.57 5.16
CA MET A 137 -9.86 0.45 4.29
C MET A 137 -8.85 -0.44 5.03
N ILE A 138 -9.25 -1.65 5.41
CA ILE A 138 -8.44 -2.55 6.25
C ILE A 138 -8.49 -4.00 5.77
N PRO A 139 -7.54 -4.88 6.12
CA PRO A 139 -7.65 -6.30 5.80
C PRO A 139 -8.94 -6.91 6.36
N TRP A 140 -9.66 -7.66 5.52
CA TRP A 140 -10.99 -8.21 5.83
C TRP A 140 -11.04 -8.99 7.15
N HIS A 141 -9.98 -9.73 7.48
CA HIS A 141 -9.91 -10.55 8.69
C HIS A 141 -9.85 -9.73 9.99
N TYR A 142 -9.47 -8.44 9.94
CA TYR A 142 -9.44 -7.57 11.12
C TYR A 142 -10.73 -6.78 11.36
N ARG A 143 -11.73 -6.86 10.46
CA ARG A 143 -12.94 -6.02 10.52
C ARG A 143 -13.76 -6.12 11.81
N HIS A 144 -13.52 -7.14 12.62
CA HIS A 144 -14.23 -7.42 13.86
C HIS A 144 -13.33 -7.32 15.11
N SER A 145 -12.08 -6.88 14.96
CA SER A 145 -11.17 -6.70 16.10
C SER A 145 -11.69 -5.63 17.05
N ALA A 146 -11.26 -5.70 18.32
CA ALA A 146 -11.68 -4.75 19.35
C ALA A 146 -11.36 -3.30 18.96
N ILE A 147 -10.16 -3.07 18.43
CA ILE A 147 -9.72 -1.75 17.97
C ILE A 147 -10.57 -1.21 16.80
N VAL A 148 -10.97 -2.06 15.86
CA VAL A 148 -11.84 -1.64 14.74
C VAL A 148 -13.23 -1.27 15.24
N LYS A 149 -13.79 -2.05 16.18
CA LYS A 149 -15.07 -1.72 16.83
C LYS A 149 -15.00 -0.40 17.59
N TRP A 150 -13.87 -0.13 18.27
CA TRP A 150 -13.64 1.14 18.95
C TRP A 150 -13.61 2.32 17.97
N ILE A 151 -12.90 2.22 16.84
CA ILE A 151 -12.92 3.25 15.79
C ILE A 151 -14.33 3.44 15.22
N GLN A 152 -15.09 2.36 15.02
CA GLN A 152 -16.47 2.39 14.53
C GLN A 152 -17.47 3.06 15.47
N ALA A 153 -17.10 3.35 16.72
CA ALA A 153 -17.93 4.18 17.59
C ALA A 153 -18.11 5.60 17.01
N ASN A 154 -17.20 6.06 16.14
CA ASN A 154 -17.39 7.28 15.37
C ASN A 154 -18.31 7.03 14.16
N PRO A 155 -19.51 7.64 14.11
CA PRO A 155 -20.51 7.39 13.06
C PRO A 155 -20.08 7.88 11.66
N ASN A 156 -19.07 8.76 11.59
CA ASN A 156 -18.53 9.25 10.32
C ASN A 156 -17.59 8.24 9.63
N ILE A 157 -17.17 7.19 10.35
CA ILE A 157 -16.20 6.22 9.85
C ILE A 157 -16.91 4.93 9.43
N ARG A 158 -16.80 4.60 8.14
CA ARG A 158 -17.27 3.32 7.61
C ARG A 158 -16.11 2.36 7.42
N ILE A 159 -16.23 1.15 7.96
CA ILE A 159 -15.24 0.09 7.71
C ILE A 159 -15.49 -0.56 6.37
N VAL A 160 -14.42 -0.73 5.59
CA VAL A 160 -14.43 -1.49 4.35
C VAL A 160 -13.29 -2.50 4.40
N GLY A 161 -13.67 -3.78 4.49
CA GLY A 161 -12.72 -4.88 4.50
C GLY A 161 -12.20 -5.20 3.11
N LEU A 162 -10.88 -5.20 2.96
CA LEU A 162 -10.14 -5.54 1.78
C LEU A 162 -9.80 -7.05 1.81
N PRO A 163 -10.24 -7.85 0.83
CA PRO A 163 -9.79 -9.22 0.71
C PRO A 163 -8.27 -9.21 0.60
N VAL A 164 -7.60 -10.13 1.29
CA VAL A 164 -6.15 -10.31 1.17
C VAL A 164 -5.92 -11.70 0.62
N CYS A 165 -5.96 -11.83 -0.71
CA CYS A 165 -5.53 -13.04 -1.41
C CYS A 165 -4.29 -12.70 -2.23
N ASN A 166 -3.12 -12.77 -1.60
CA ASN A 166 -1.87 -12.39 -2.22
C ASN A 166 -1.51 -13.37 -3.35
N ALA A 167 -1.15 -12.85 -4.52
CA ALA A 167 -0.67 -13.66 -5.63
C ALA A 167 0.73 -14.23 -5.34
N ARG A 168 0.80 -15.41 -4.72
CA ARG A 168 2.06 -16.13 -4.43
C ARG A 168 2.53 -17.08 -5.55
N SER A 169 1.80 -17.14 -6.67
CA SER A 169 2.17 -18.02 -7.78
C SER A 169 3.45 -17.54 -8.46
N HIS A 170 4.39 -18.46 -8.64
CA HIS A 170 5.62 -18.25 -9.43
C HIS A 170 5.33 -18.15 -10.94
N ASN A 171 4.12 -18.50 -11.38
CA ASN A 171 3.73 -18.40 -12.79
C ASN A 171 3.17 -17.00 -13.11
N LYS A 172 3.95 -16.23 -13.88
CA LYS A 172 3.62 -14.86 -14.29
C LYS A 172 2.29 -14.76 -15.05
N PHE A 173 1.94 -15.77 -15.85
CA PHE A 173 0.69 -15.77 -16.62
C PHE A 173 -0.53 -15.84 -15.70
N PHE A 174 -0.57 -16.82 -14.79
CA PHE A 174 -1.68 -16.96 -13.84
C PHE A 174 -1.77 -15.79 -12.86
N LYS A 175 -0.62 -15.25 -12.41
CA LYS A 175 -0.57 -14.04 -11.58
C LYS A 175 -1.20 -12.85 -12.31
N LYS A 176 -0.83 -12.60 -13.58
CA LYS A 176 -1.39 -11.51 -14.39
C LYS A 176 -2.88 -11.69 -14.66
N LEU A 177 -3.31 -12.90 -15.02
CA LEU A 177 -4.71 -13.22 -15.26
C LEU A 177 -5.54 -13.02 -13.99
N GLY A 178 -5.09 -13.57 -12.85
CA GLY A 178 -5.78 -13.42 -11.58
C GLY A 178 -5.86 -11.95 -11.13
N LEU A 179 -4.81 -11.16 -11.32
CA LEU A 179 -4.84 -9.71 -11.03
C LEU A 179 -5.90 -9.01 -11.88
N ARG A 180 -5.93 -9.27 -13.19
CA ARG A 180 -6.90 -8.69 -14.14
C ARG A 180 -8.34 -9.06 -13.83
N LEU A 181 -8.58 -10.30 -13.41
CA LEU A 181 -9.91 -10.74 -13.01
C LEU A 181 -10.32 -10.18 -11.64
N GLY A 182 -9.41 -9.50 -10.92
CA GLY A 182 -9.65 -9.01 -9.55
C GLY A 182 -9.63 -10.12 -8.51
N VAL A 183 -9.08 -11.26 -8.89
CA VAL A 183 -9.16 -12.56 -8.23
C VAL A 183 -7.89 -12.87 -7.41
N VAL A 184 -6.78 -12.20 -7.68
CA VAL A 184 -5.67 -12.14 -6.72
C VAL A 184 -5.22 -10.70 -6.60
N ASN A 185 -4.58 -10.40 -5.48
CA ASN A 185 -4.03 -9.09 -5.19
C ASN A 185 -2.51 -9.09 -5.37
N PRO A 186 -1.90 -7.92 -5.63
CA PRO A 186 -0.47 -7.74 -5.39
C PRO A 186 -0.12 -8.15 -3.95
N VAL A 187 1.13 -8.54 -3.73
CA VAL A 187 1.57 -8.84 -2.36
C VAL A 187 1.61 -7.54 -1.57
N TYR A 188 0.70 -7.34 -0.62
CA TYR A 188 0.64 -6.13 0.20
C TYR A 188 1.73 -6.12 1.29
N GLN A 189 3.00 -6.04 0.86
CA GLN A 189 4.13 -5.85 1.78
C GLN A 189 4.18 -4.42 2.35
N ASN A 190 3.49 -3.48 1.71
CA ASN A 190 3.35 -2.10 2.16
C ASN A 190 1.94 -1.58 1.83
N VAL A 191 1.42 -0.67 2.65
CA VAL A 191 0.09 -0.06 2.52
C VAL A 191 -0.14 0.66 1.19
N LEU A 192 0.88 1.32 0.62
CA LEU A 192 0.81 2.09 -0.61
C LEU A 192 0.49 1.20 -1.81
N ILE A 193 1.03 -0.02 -1.84
CA ILE A 193 0.69 -1.03 -2.87
C ILE A 193 -0.82 -1.31 -2.83
N ALA A 194 -1.40 -1.49 -1.64
CA ALA A 194 -2.84 -1.72 -1.48
C ALA A 194 -3.63 -0.48 -1.91
N ALA A 195 -3.25 0.71 -1.46
CA ALA A 195 -3.94 1.96 -1.79
C ALA A 195 -3.95 2.22 -3.31
N VAL A 196 -2.82 2.05 -4.00
CA VAL A 196 -2.75 2.19 -5.46
C VAL A 196 -3.61 1.15 -6.15
N PHE A 197 -3.48 -0.12 -5.77
CA PHE A 197 -4.23 -1.19 -6.41
C PHE A 197 -5.75 -1.04 -6.24
N TYR A 198 -6.22 -0.66 -5.05
CA TYR A 198 -7.65 -0.43 -4.82
C TYR A 198 -8.16 0.85 -5.48
N SER A 199 -7.30 1.87 -5.67
CA SER A 199 -7.63 3.04 -6.50
C SER A 199 -7.82 2.64 -7.96
N LEU A 200 -6.94 1.79 -8.50
CA LEU A 200 -7.11 1.26 -9.86
C LEU A 200 -8.36 0.38 -9.99
N LYS A 201 -8.63 -0.50 -9.00
CA LYS A 201 -9.86 -1.31 -8.98
C LYS A 201 -11.13 -0.49 -8.85
N ALA A 202 -11.06 0.68 -8.23
CA ALA A 202 -12.17 1.62 -8.18
C ALA A 202 -12.55 2.16 -9.57
N GLY A 203 -11.64 2.08 -10.55
CA GLY A 203 -11.83 2.56 -11.91
C GLY A 203 -11.28 3.95 -12.17
N HIS A 204 -10.46 4.50 -11.26
CA HIS A 204 -9.79 5.78 -11.49
C HIS A 204 -8.84 5.67 -12.69
N THR A 205 -8.94 6.60 -13.63
CA THR A 205 -8.07 6.68 -14.82
C THR A 205 -6.68 7.15 -14.44
N ARG A 206 -6.57 8.10 -13.51
CA ARG A 206 -5.29 8.60 -12.99
C ARG A 206 -5.19 8.38 -11.49
N THR A 207 -4.08 7.82 -11.03
CA THR A 207 -3.76 7.68 -9.60
C THR A 207 -2.42 8.34 -9.30
N LEU A 208 -2.41 9.33 -8.41
CA LEU A 208 -1.23 10.09 -8.03
C LEU A 208 -0.75 9.65 -6.66
N ILE A 209 0.57 9.55 -6.51
CA ILE A 209 1.23 9.22 -5.25
C ILE A 209 2.00 10.45 -4.80
N TRP A 210 1.71 10.94 -3.60
CA TRP A 210 2.44 12.05 -2.99
C TRP A 210 2.98 11.66 -1.60
N GLY A 211 4.23 12.03 -1.32
CA GLY A 211 4.95 11.67 -0.09
C GLY A 211 5.49 10.23 -0.06
N GLY A 212 5.38 9.48 -1.15
CA GLY A 212 5.80 8.07 -1.24
C GLY A 212 7.30 7.91 -1.49
N HIS A 213 8.15 8.32 -0.54
CA HIS A 213 9.62 8.32 -0.71
C HIS A 213 10.21 6.92 -0.87
N HIS A 214 9.94 6.03 0.09
CA HIS A 214 10.39 4.62 0.07
C HIS A 214 11.92 4.47 -0.08
N ASN A 215 12.68 5.46 0.38
CA ASN A 215 14.13 5.52 0.36
C ASN A 215 14.77 4.77 1.55
N TRP A 216 14.09 3.76 2.11
CA TRP A 216 14.52 3.04 3.32
C TRP A 216 15.92 2.40 3.21
N LEU A 217 16.37 2.10 1.99
CA LEU A 217 17.72 1.59 1.76
C LEU A 217 18.81 2.64 2.05
N ALA A 218 18.49 3.94 1.95
CA ALA A 218 19.40 5.02 2.35
C ALA A 218 19.46 5.20 3.87
N GLU A 219 18.56 4.55 4.62
CA GLU A 219 18.39 4.71 6.07
C GLU A 219 18.76 3.45 6.86
N VAL A 220 19.32 2.42 6.22
CA VAL A 220 19.71 1.16 6.87
C VAL A 220 21.22 1.11 7.14
N ALA A 221 21.61 0.56 8.29
CA ALA A 221 23.00 0.33 8.67
C ALA A 221 23.16 -1.02 9.39
N VAL A 222 24.39 -1.50 9.53
CA VAL A 222 24.75 -2.62 10.40
C VAL A 222 25.74 -2.11 11.44
N ASP A 223 25.46 -2.34 12.72
CA ASP A 223 26.30 -1.83 13.81
C ASP A 223 27.48 -2.77 14.15
N GLY A 224 28.30 -2.36 15.13
CA GLY A 224 29.43 -3.14 15.62
C GLY A 224 29.03 -4.45 16.33
N HIS A 225 27.74 -4.66 16.60
CA HIS A 225 27.18 -5.89 17.16
C HIS A 225 26.49 -6.77 16.10
N ASN A 226 26.68 -6.46 14.81
CA ASN A 226 26.03 -7.12 13.67
C ASN A 226 24.50 -7.04 13.68
N GLN A 227 23.93 -6.03 14.34
CA GLN A 227 22.49 -5.76 14.29
C GLN A 227 22.18 -4.87 13.09
N VAL A 228 21.12 -5.22 12.37
CA VAL A 228 20.60 -4.38 11.29
C VAL A 228 19.74 -3.29 11.90
N LEU A 229 20.09 -2.04 11.65
CA LEU A 229 19.41 -0.87 12.20
C LEU A 229 18.68 -0.12 11.08
N HIS A 230 17.45 0.35 11.37
CA HIS A 230 16.78 1.37 10.56
C HIS A 230 16.90 2.72 11.27
N SER A 231 17.23 3.77 10.53
CA SER A 231 17.39 5.11 11.09
C SER A 231 16.03 5.71 11.44
N VAL A 232 15.92 6.36 12.61
CA VAL A 232 14.88 7.35 12.88
C VAL A 232 15.57 8.71 12.89
N ARG A 233 15.33 9.55 11.89
CA ARG A 233 15.76 10.95 11.96
C ARG A 233 14.81 11.68 12.91
N HIS A 234 15.34 12.22 14.01
CA HIS A 234 14.83 13.45 14.61
C HIS A 234 16.01 14.42 14.72
N SER A 235 15.76 15.65 14.26
CA SER A 235 16.59 16.86 14.36
C SER A 235 17.83 16.81 15.26
N GLY A 236 19.01 16.98 14.66
CA GLY A 236 20.16 17.63 15.30
C GLY A 236 21.04 16.82 16.25
N GLU A 237 20.63 15.64 16.71
CA GLU A 237 21.45 14.81 17.60
C GLU A 237 21.55 13.36 17.10
N GLN A 238 22.58 12.65 17.57
CA GLN A 238 23.12 11.37 17.07
C GLN A 238 22.12 10.43 16.37
N HIS A 239 22.58 9.78 15.29
CA HIS A 239 21.86 8.68 14.64
C HIS A 239 21.58 7.54 15.63
N VAL A 240 20.40 7.55 16.26
CA VAL A 240 19.90 6.39 17.01
C VAL A 240 19.22 5.46 16.00
N GLY A 241 19.94 4.44 15.58
CA GLY A 241 19.37 3.37 14.76
C GLY A 241 18.48 2.47 15.62
N VAL A 242 17.27 2.17 15.14
CA VAL A 242 16.36 1.22 15.78
C VAL A 242 16.64 -0.18 15.21
N PRO A 243 16.90 -1.20 16.04
CA PRO A 243 17.09 -2.56 15.57
C PRO A 243 15.87 -3.07 14.79
N LEU A 244 16.13 -3.62 13.61
CA LEU A 244 15.13 -4.34 12.84
C LEU A 244 14.98 -5.74 13.43
N VAL A 245 13.76 -6.07 13.83
CA VAL A 245 13.39 -7.37 14.41
C VAL A 245 12.29 -8.03 13.59
N ASP A 246 12.25 -9.36 13.62
CA ASP A 246 11.13 -10.15 13.14
C ASP A 246 9.96 -10.15 14.14
N MET A 247 8.81 -10.68 13.73
CA MET A 247 7.60 -10.68 14.55
C MET A 247 7.74 -11.46 15.87
N ASP A 248 8.70 -12.39 15.94
CA ASP A 248 9.04 -13.15 17.13
C ASP A 248 10.09 -12.44 18.02
N GLY A 249 10.48 -11.21 17.65
CA GLY A 249 11.48 -10.41 18.36
C GLY A 249 12.93 -10.75 18.01
N SER A 250 13.18 -11.72 17.12
CA SER A 250 14.55 -12.07 16.73
C SER A 250 15.18 -11.00 15.82
N PRO A 251 16.52 -10.79 15.86
CA PRO A 251 17.17 -9.84 14.98
C PRO A 251 16.98 -10.19 13.50
N ARG A 252 16.50 -9.22 12.72
CA ARG A 252 16.28 -9.43 11.28
C ARG A 252 17.62 -9.44 10.56
N LEU A 253 17.84 -10.49 9.75
CA LEU A 253 19.06 -10.61 8.94
C LEU A 253 19.03 -9.65 7.75
N TYR A 254 20.17 -8.99 7.45
CA TYR A 254 20.23 -7.95 6.41
C TYR A 254 19.75 -8.43 5.04
N HIS A 255 20.17 -9.63 4.62
CA HIS A 255 19.77 -10.19 3.34
C HIS A 255 18.25 -10.48 3.24
N THR A 256 17.59 -10.75 4.37
CA THR A 256 16.13 -10.95 4.40
C THR A 256 15.40 -9.62 4.24
N TYR A 257 15.92 -8.55 4.88
CA TYR A 257 15.43 -7.19 4.72
C TYR A 257 15.58 -6.72 3.26
N LEU A 258 16.73 -6.95 2.63
CA LEU A 258 16.92 -6.64 1.20
C LEU A 258 15.94 -7.39 0.30
N ARG A 259 15.67 -8.68 0.58
CA ARG A 259 14.67 -9.46 -0.16
C ARG A 259 13.25 -8.90 0.01
N GLN A 260 12.93 -8.42 1.22
CA GLN A 260 11.67 -7.76 1.51
C GLN A 260 11.52 -6.47 0.68
N LEU A 261 12.54 -5.60 0.70
CA LEU A 261 12.57 -4.37 -0.11
C LEU A 261 12.43 -4.68 -1.60
N ALA A 262 13.19 -5.65 -2.12
CA ALA A 262 13.09 -6.08 -3.51
C ALA A 262 11.67 -6.53 -3.87
N THR A 263 11.00 -7.26 -2.97
CA THR A 263 9.61 -7.71 -3.19
C THR A 263 8.62 -6.53 -3.24
N VAL A 264 8.82 -5.51 -2.38
CA VAL A 264 8.01 -4.28 -2.38
C VAL A 264 8.14 -3.56 -3.73
N PHE A 265 9.36 -3.30 -4.19
CA PHE A 265 9.60 -2.61 -5.47
C PHE A 265 9.11 -3.42 -6.67
N GLU A 266 9.27 -4.76 -6.64
CA GLU A 266 8.68 -5.64 -7.65
C GLU A 266 7.16 -5.46 -7.75
N GLN A 267 6.46 -5.30 -6.63
CA GLN A 267 5.00 -5.12 -6.67
C GLN A 267 4.58 -3.82 -7.34
N TYR A 268 5.38 -2.76 -7.29
CA TYR A 268 5.08 -1.55 -8.06
C TYR A 268 5.15 -1.79 -9.57
N HIS A 269 6.12 -2.58 -10.05
CA HIS A 269 6.15 -2.99 -11.45
C HIS A 269 5.00 -3.93 -11.81
N VAL A 270 4.59 -4.81 -10.90
CA VAL A 270 3.38 -5.65 -11.10
C VAL A 270 2.15 -4.77 -11.28
N ILE A 271 2.01 -3.70 -10.49
CA ILE A 271 0.93 -2.71 -10.65
C ILE A 271 1.04 -1.96 -11.97
N ARG A 272 2.22 -1.47 -12.35
CA ARG A 272 2.44 -0.82 -13.65
C ARG A 272 2.05 -1.74 -14.81
N ASP A 273 2.40 -3.02 -14.72
CA ASP A 273 2.07 -3.99 -15.75
C ASP A 273 0.57 -4.33 -15.77
N TYR A 274 -0.12 -4.21 -14.62
CA TYR A 274 -1.57 -4.34 -14.52
C TYR A 274 -2.30 -3.23 -15.28
N THR A 275 -1.80 -1.98 -15.28
CA THR A 275 -2.44 -0.86 -16.00
C THR A 275 -2.25 -0.91 -17.52
N ARG A 276 -1.39 -1.78 -18.02
CA ARG A 276 -1.15 -1.91 -19.47
C ARG A 276 -2.41 -2.34 -20.22
N GLY A 277 -2.89 -1.45 -21.09
CA GLY A 277 -4.08 -1.67 -21.91
C GLY A 277 -5.40 -1.42 -21.19
N THR A 278 -5.39 -0.85 -19.98
CA THR A 278 -6.62 -0.47 -19.24
C THR A 278 -6.99 1.00 -19.41
N GLY A 279 -6.12 1.82 -20.01
CA GLY A 279 -6.28 3.28 -20.08
C GLY A 279 -6.03 3.98 -18.74
N GLN A 280 -5.54 3.25 -17.73
CA GLN A 280 -5.22 3.81 -16.42
C GLN A 280 -3.73 4.11 -16.30
N VAL A 281 -3.38 5.10 -15.49
CA VAL A 281 -2.00 5.48 -15.20
C VAL A 281 -1.78 5.77 -13.72
N VAL A 282 -0.60 5.41 -13.23
CA VAL A 282 -0.12 5.75 -11.89
C VAL A 282 1.07 6.70 -12.04
N LEU A 283 1.05 7.81 -11.32
CA LEU A 283 2.08 8.86 -11.38
C LEU A 283 2.68 9.11 -10.01
N ASN A 284 3.99 9.31 -9.98
CA ASN A 284 4.75 9.60 -8.77
C ASN A 284 5.04 11.11 -8.68
N ALA A 285 4.35 11.77 -7.76
CA ALA A 285 4.50 13.20 -7.49
C ALA A 285 5.45 13.49 -6.32
N THR A 286 6.38 12.58 -6.02
CA THR A 286 7.32 12.71 -4.92
C THR A 286 8.74 12.80 -5.51
N ALA A 287 9.44 13.91 -5.33
CA ALA A 287 10.73 14.16 -6.00
C ALA A 287 11.80 13.09 -5.67
N GLU A 288 12.09 12.89 -4.38
CA GLU A 288 13.15 11.99 -3.90
C GLU A 288 12.69 10.54 -3.69
N SER A 289 11.69 10.11 -4.46
CA SER A 289 11.12 8.77 -4.31
C SER A 289 11.91 7.72 -5.06
N PHE A 290 12.23 6.62 -4.37
CA PHE A 290 12.89 5.43 -4.93
C PHE A 290 11.93 4.55 -5.74
N ILE A 291 10.63 4.87 -5.78
CA ILE A 291 9.65 4.14 -6.60
C ILE A 291 9.88 4.48 -8.07
N ASP A 292 10.51 3.56 -8.81
CA ASP A 292 10.91 3.68 -10.21
C ASP A 292 9.89 3.10 -11.21
N ALA A 293 8.85 2.43 -10.72
CA ALA A 293 7.85 1.81 -11.57
C ALA A 293 6.88 2.81 -12.23
N PHE A 294 6.76 4.03 -11.72
CA PHE A 294 5.76 5.00 -12.14
C PHE A 294 6.42 6.28 -12.65
N GLU A 295 5.83 6.87 -13.68
CA GLU A 295 6.33 8.12 -14.26
C GLU A 295 6.33 9.23 -13.19
N ARG A 296 7.43 9.98 -13.12
CA ARG A 296 7.59 11.08 -12.17
C ARG A 296 7.01 12.35 -12.77
N ILE A 297 6.21 13.05 -11.98
CA ILE A 297 5.65 14.35 -12.33
C ILE A 297 6.08 15.38 -11.28
N ASP A 298 6.19 16.64 -11.72
CA ASP A 298 6.52 17.72 -10.80
C ASP A 298 5.35 17.96 -9.83
N SER A 299 5.63 17.83 -8.53
CA SER A 299 4.69 18.16 -7.47
C SER A 299 4.18 19.59 -7.56
N ILE A 300 5.00 20.56 -7.94
CA ILE A 300 4.62 21.98 -7.97
C ILE A 300 3.50 22.22 -8.98
N SER A 301 3.51 21.50 -10.11
CA SER A 301 2.46 21.56 -11.13
C SER A 301 1.11 21.03 -10.65
N LEU A 302 1.09 20.14 -9.64
CA LEU A 302 -0.14 19.60 -9.08
C LEU A 302 -0.81 20.56 -8.11
N PHE A 303 -0.02 21.25 -7.30
CA PHE A 303 -0.48 22.15 -6.22
C PHE A 303 -0.65 23.61 -6.67
N SER A 304 -0.19 23.94 -7.87
CA SER A 304 -0.48 25.22 -8.50
C SER A 304 -1.91 25.23 -9.06
N PRO A 305 -2.73 26.27 -8.81
CA PRO A 305 -4.01 26.39 -9.50
C PRO A 305 -3.77 26.37 -11.00
N LYS A 306 -4.48 25.51 -11.74
CA LYS A 306 -4.53 25.58 -13.20
C LYS A 306 -4.92 27.02 -13.57
N ARG A 307 -4.11 27.69 -14.39
CA ARG A 307 -4.57 28.90 -15.07
C ARG A 307 -5.57 28.45 -16.13
N ASP A 308 -6.69 29.13 -16.24
CA ASP A 308 -7.75 28.84 -17.22
C ASP A 308 -7.27 28.94 -18.71
N ASP A 309 -6.02 29.35 -18.94
CA ASP A 309 -5.45 29.61 -20.27
C ASP A 309 -4.98 28.36 -21.04
N ASP A 310 -4.84 27.20 -20.40
CA ASP A 310 -4.29 26.00 -21.07
C ASP A 310 -5.31 25.26 -21.96
N ASP A 311 -6.61 25.54 -21.82
CA ASP A 311 -7.67 24.93 -22.65
C ASP A 311 -7.81 25.63 -24.02
N HIS A 312 -7.17 26.79 -24.23
CA HIS A 312 -7.22 27.52 -25.51
C HIS A 312 -6.12 27.17 -26.51
N LYS A 313 -5.18 26.27 -26.17
CA LYS A 313 -4.08 25.89 -27.08
C LYS A 313 -4.22 24.52 -27.76
N GLN A 314 -5.32 23.80 -27.55
CA GLN A 314 -5.60 22.55 -28.28
C GLN A 314 -6.60 22.69 -29.43
N SER A 315 -6.99 23.92 -29.79
CA SER A 315 -7.84 24.19 -30.95
C SER A 315 -7.26 25.27 -31.86
N LEU A 316 -6.07 25.02 -32.43
CA LEU A 316 -5.57 25.67 -33.64
C LEU A 316 -4.73 24.67 -34.45
#